data_AF-A0A3D1BBD5-F1
#
_entry.id   AF-A0A3D1BBD5-F1
#
_cell.length_a   1.000
_cell.length_b   1.000
_cell.length_c   1.000
_cell.angle_alpha   90.00
_cell.angle_beta   90.00
_cell.angle_gamma   90.00
#
_symmetry.space_group_name_H-M   'P 1'
#
loop_
_entity.id
_entity.type
_entity.pdbx_description
1 polymer ?
#
loop_
_entity_poly.entity_id
_entity_poly.type
_entity_poly.pdbx_seq_one_letter_code
_entity_poly.pdbx_strand_id
1 'polypeptide(L)'
;MLKKSFAALALGSMLFAGQALAADYAIDTKGQHAFVNFKISHLGYSWLWGSFKEFDGNFSFDAAKPEASSVNVTLQTDSVFSNHA
;
A
#
# COMPACT_ATOMS: atom_id res chain seq x y z
N MET A 1 23.08 -43.82 -10.80
CA MET A 1 22.49 -43.20 -9.59
C MET A 1 22.30 -41.69 -9.75
N LEU A 2 23.25 -40.97 -10.36
CA LEU A 2 23.16 -39.52 -10.64
C LEU A 2 21.90 -39.05 -11.41
N LYS A 3 21.41 -39.85 -12.38
CA LYS A 3 20.23 -39.50 -13.20
C LYS A 3 18.92 -39.49 -12.41
N LYS A 4 18.79 -40.33 -11.38
CA LYS A 4 17.61 -40.37 -10.50
C LYS A 4 17.63 -39.20 -9.49
N SER A 5 18.83 -38.81 -9.05
CA SER A 5 19.03 -37.63 -8.19
C SER A 5 18.70 -36.32 -8.90
N PHE A 6 19.04 -36.19 -10.19
CA PHE A 6 18.70 -35.01 -10.98
C PHE A 6 17.19 -34.83 -11.19
N ALA A 7 16.46 -35.93 -11.45
CA ALA A 7 15.00 -35.89 -11.56
C ALA A 7 14.33 -35.51 -10.24
N ALA A 8 14.81 -36.06 -9.11
CA ALA A 8 14.30 -35.71 -7.78
C ALA A 8 14.55 -34.24 -7.42
N LEU A 9 15.70 -33.69 -7.80
CA LEU A 9 16.03 -32.28 -7.59
C LEU A 9 15.14 -31.34 -8.44
N ALA A 10 14.85 -31.73 -9.69
CA ALA A 10 13.97 -30.99 -10.59
C ALA A 10 12.49 -31.03 -10.16
N LEU A 11 12.02 -32.12 -9.54
CA LEU A 11 10.68 -32.17 -8.93
C LEU A 11 10.62 -31.38 -7.62
N GLY A 12 11.70 -31.39 -6.82
CA GLY A 12 11.77 -30.62 -5.57
C GLY A 12 11.76 -29.11 -5.77
N SER A 13 12.35 -28.60 -6.86
CA SER A 13 12.35 -27.16 -7.17
C SER A 13 10.98 -26.63 -7.60
N MET A 14 10.07 -27.48 -8.09
CA MET A 14 8.72 -27.07 -8.47
C MET A 14 7.80 -26.79 -7.27
N LEU A 15 8.15 -27.26 -6.07
CA LEU A 15 7.38 -26.98 -4.84
C LEU A 15 7.59 -25.55 -4.30
N PHE A 16 8.63 -24.85 -4.76
CA PHE A 16 8.92 -23.46 -4.39
C PHE A 16 8.48 -22.45 -5.48
N ALA A 17 7.98 -22.94 -6.60
CA ALA A 17 7.51 -22.09 -7.69
C ALA A 17 6.09 -21.57 -7.39
N GLY A 18 6.01 -20.43 -6.70
CA GLY A 18 4.84 -19.56 -6.78
C GLY A 18 3.82 -19.69 -5.66
N GLN A 19 4.24 -19.62 -4.40
CA GLN A 19 3.34 -19.03 -3.41
C GLN A 19 3.29 -17.52 -3.69
N ALA A 20 2.14 -17.02 -4.13
CA ALA A 20 1.86 -15.60 -4.18
C ALA A 20 1.89 -15.09 -2.73
N LEU A 21 3.05 -14.59 -2.30
CA LEU A 21 3.16 -13.89 -1.04
C LEU A 21 2.54 -12.51 -1.26
N ALA A 22 1.67 -12.09 -0.33
CA ALA A 22 1.23 -10.70 -0.28
C ALA A 22 2.48 -9.81 -0.31
N ALA A 23 2.53 -8.88 -1.26
CA ALA A 23 3.67 -8.00 -1.38
C ALA A 23 3.47 -6.80 -0.45
N ASP A 24 4.52 -6.47 0.30
CA ASP A 24 4.54 -5.33 1.20
C ASP A 24 5.10 -4.10 0.48
N TYR A 25 4.40 -2.98 0.62
CA TYR A 25 4.69 -1.72 -0.05
C TYR A 25 4.77 -0.58 0.96
N ALA A 26 5.72 0.32 0.73
CA ALA A 26 5.77 1.62 1.39
C ALA A 26 4.99 2.65 0.54
N ILE A 27 4.24 3.53 1.19
CA ILE A 27 3.56 4.62 0.49
C ILE A 27 4.62 5.64 0.05
N ASP A 28 4.60 6.04 -1.22
CA ASP A 28 5.58 6.96 -1.79
C ASP A 28 5.29 8.42 -1.43
N THR A 29 5.70 8.79 -0.22
CA THR A 29 5.63 10.17 0.29
C THR A 29 6.80 11.02 -0.16
N LYS A 30 7.96 10.40 -0.48
CA LYS A 30 9.16 11.11 -0.97
C LYS A 30 8.98 11.64 -2.39
N GLY A 31 8.41 10.83 -3.27
CA GLY A 31 8.06 11.21 -4.65
C GLY A 31 6.76 12.02 -4.75
N GLN A 32 6.05 12.20 -3.63
CA GLN A 32 4.74 12.87 -3.56
C GLN A 32 3.68 12.24 -4.48
N HIS A 33 3.70 10.91 -4.64
CA HIS A 33 2.70 10.17 -5.44
C HIS A 33 1.50 9.68 -4.59
N ALA A 34 1.28 10.27 -3.43
CA ALA A 34 0.18 9.94 -2.54
C ALA A 34 -0.41 11.23 -1.93
N PHE A 35 -1.72 11.24 -1.69
CA PHE A 35 -2.44 12.41 -1.18
C PHE A 35 -3.53 11.99 -0.19
N VAL A 36 -3.56 12.63 0.97
CA VAL A 36 -4.67 12.52 1.92
C VAL A 36 -5.49 13.81 1.86
N ASN A 37 -6.57 13.77 1.08
CA ASN A 37 -7.46 14.92 0.87
C ASN A 37 -8.77 14.73 1.61
N PHE A 38 -9.36 15.85 2.03
CA PHE A 38 -10.72 15.91 2.55
C PHE A 38 -11.48 17.07 1.91
N LYS A 39 -12.81 17.00 2.00
CA LYS A 39 -13.68 18.12 1.70
C LYS A 39 -14.81 18.18 2.72
N ILE A 40 -15.26 19.39 3.00
CA ILE A 40 -16.39 19.65 3.91
C ILE A 40 -17.30 20.72 3.31
N SER A 41 -18.62 20.55 3.51
CA SER A 41 -19.60 21.54 3.07
C SER A 41 -19.45 22.82 3.90
N HIS A 42 -19.39 23.96 3.22
CA HIS A 42 -19.37 25.28 3.84
C HIS A 42 -20.71 25.96 3.58
N LEU A 43 -21.55 25.96 4.61
CA LEU A 43 -22.90 26.55 4.63
C LEU A 43 -23.86 26.02 3.56
N GLY A 44 -23.57 24.85 2.96
CA GLY A 44 -24.39 24.29 1.87
C GLY A 44 -24.22 24.99 0.51
N TYR A 45 -23.34 25.99 0.40
CA TYR A 45 -23.11 26.73 -0.84
C TYR A 45 -21.85 26.29 -1.58
N SER A 46 -20.84 25.84 -0.84
CA SER A 46 -19.51 25.55 -1.40
C SER A 46 -18.84 24.39 -0.68
N TRP A 47 -17.72 23.94 -1.25
CA TRP A 47 -16.85 22.93 -0.66
C TRP A 47 -15.54 23.56 -0.24
N LEU A 48 -15.20 23.43 1.04
CA LEU A 48 -13.87 23.70 1.52
C LEU A 48 -13.04 22.43 1.32
N TRP A 49 -11.95 22.55 0.57
CA TRP A 49 -11.01 21.47 0.31
C TRP A 49 -9.81 21.60 1.22
N GLY A 50 -9.31 20.47 1.71
CA GLY A 50 -8.08 20.44 2.47
C GLY A 50 -7.32 19.13 2.31
N SER A 51 -6.11 19.11 2.85
CA SER A 51 -5.20 17.98 2.81
C SER A 51 -4.36 17.90 4.08
N PHE A 52 -3.81 16.74 4.39
CA PHE A 52 -2.70 16.59 5.32
C PHE A 52 -1.42 16.45 4.51
N LYS A 53 -0.45 17.36 4.70
CA LYS A 53 0.77 17.42 3.90
C LYS A 53 1.83 16.42 4.36
N GLU A 54 1.78 16.02 5.62
CA GLU A 54 2.74 15.09 6.22
C GLU A 54 2.01 13.85 6.72
N PHE A 55 2.37 12.72 6.13
CA PHE A 55 1.88 11.40 6.50
C PHE A 55 2.91 10.34 6.10
N ASP A 56 2.76 9.15 6.66
CA ASP A 56 3.53 7.98 6.28
C ASP A 56 2.66 6.73 6.40
N GLY A 57 3.05 5.64 5.75
CA GLY A 57 2.33 4.39 5.87
C GLY A 57 2.87 3.27 5.00
N ASN A 58 2.29 2.11 5.21
CA ASN A 58 2.57 0.90 4.48
C ASN A 58 1.27 0.14 4.21
N PHE A 59 1.33 -0.74 3.21
CA PHE A 59 0.24 -1.65 2.91
C PHE A 59 0.77 -2.98 2.38
N SER A 60 0.06 -4.04 2.67
CA SER A 60 0.27 -5.36 2.08
C SER A 60 -0.88 -5.64 1.13
N PHE A 61 -0.57 -6.07 -0.10
CA PHE A 61 -1.57 -6.34 -1.13
C PHE A 61 -1.45 -7.77 -1.66
N ASP A 62 -2.55 -8.51 -1.56
CA ASP A 62 -2.72 -9.86 -2.14
C ASP A 62 -3.82 -9.80 -3.22
N ALA A 63 -3.42 -9.87 -4.48
CA ALA A 63 -4.34 -9.84 -5.61
C ALA A 63 -5.23 -11.10 -5.70
N ALA A 64 -4.79 -12.24 -5.16
CA ALA A 64 -5.54 -13.48 -5.15
C ALA A 64 -6.50 -13.57 -3.95
N LYS A 65 -6.20 -12.88 -2.85
CA LYS A 65 -7.04 -12.78 -1.63
C LYS A 65 -7.11 -11.33 -1.10
N PRO A 66 -7.86 -10.43 -1.76
CA PRO A 66 -7.91 -9.02 -1.39
C PRO A 66 -8.31 -8.76 0.07
N GLU A 67 -9.14 -9.61 0.66
CA GLU A 67 -9.57 -9.55 2.07
C GLU A 67 -8.44 -9.79 3.07
N ALA A 68 -7.33 -10.42 2.64
CA ALA A 68 -6.12 -10.59 3.45
C ALA A 68 -5.17 -9.38 3.35
N SER A 69 -5.48 -8.40 2.47
CA SER A 69 -4.69 -7.18 2.34
C SER A 69 -4.88 -6.28 3.57
N SER A 70 -3.87 -5.47 3.87
CA SER A 70 -3.90 -4.55 5.03
C SER A 70 -3.25 -3.22 4.69
N VAL A 71 -3.64 -2.17 5.41
CA VAL A 71 -3.08 -0.82 5.25
C VAL A 71 -2.99 -0.14 6.61
N ASN A 72 -1.89 0.55 6.86
CA ASN A 72 -1.71 1.38 8.04
C ASN A 72 -1.10 2.73 7.63
N VAL A 73 -1.77 3.81 7.99
CA VAL A 73 -1.36 5.18 7.67
C VAL A 73 -1.39 6.04 8.93
N THR A 74 -0.35 6.82 9.13
CA THR A 74 -0.24 7.81 10.22
C THR A 74 -0.18 9.20 9.61
N LEU A 75 -1.02 10.12 10.10
CA LEU A 75 -1.10 11.49 9.62
C LEU A 75 -0.59 12.42 10.72
N GLN A 76 0.27 13.39 10.37
CA GLN A 76 0.61 14.49 11.27
C GLN A 76 -0.49 15.55 11.16
N THR A 77 -1.30 15.71 12.20
CA THR A 77 -2.53 16.51 12.12
C THR A 77 -2.28 18.01 12.06
N ASP A 78 -1.13 18.47 12.54
CA ASP A 78 -0.64 19.84 12.41
C ASP A 78 -0.24 20.22 10.97
N SER A 79 0.00 19.24 10.10
CA SER A 79 0.23 19.44 8.66
C SER A 79 -1.06 19.72 7.84
N VAL A 80 -2.17 20.00 8.52
CA VAL A 80 -3.45 20.35 7.88
C VAL A 80 -3.29 21.60 7.03
N PHE A 81 -3.77 21.53 5.79
CA PHE A 81 -3.69 22.62 4.84
C PHE A 81 -5.01 22.75 4.07
N SER A 82 -5.66 23.92 4.19
CA SER A 82 -6.90 24.28 3.49
C SER A 82 -6.74 25.51 2.58
N ASN A 83 -5.48 25.92 2.31
CA ASN A 83 -5.18 27.14 1.55
C ASN A 83 -5.82 28.42 2.12
N HIS A 84 -5.87 28.49 3.46
CA HIS A 84 -6.37 29.63 4.22
C HIS A 84 -5.33 30.02 5.27
N ALA A 85 -4.93 31.29 5.29
CA ALA A 85 -4.13 31.92 6.34
C ALA A 85 -5.03 32.61 7.37
#